data_AF-A0A1I1A6L8-F1
#
_entry.id   AF-A0A1I1A6L8-F1
#
_cell.length_a   1.000
_cell.length_b   1.000
_cell.length_c   1.000
_cell.angle_alpha   90.00
_cell.angle_beta   90.00
_cell.angle_gamma   90.00
#
_symmetry.space_group_name_H-M   'P 1'
#
loop_
_entity.id
_entity.type
_entity.pdbx_description
1 polymer ?
#
loop_
_entity_poly.entity_id
_entity_poly.type
_entity_poly.pdbx_seq_one_letter_code
_entity_poly.pdbx_strand_id
1 'polypeptide(L)'
;MLAPHSDGSAPDGSGVTDVLTTGPDAATAMAGAAQLDAWSAGAVTAGDHELVAVLRAADPDAAVLRARADVLSGRPGAARAALRGAGHAVAVPPADWAGLVDLAAVAALGTDASALPRLLAAGSSLHGQAAREWVWLVGAAAEQRAEHELADQAWRALVREHGVRSTPVLVRLLVAVLSARPAGDVAGVAEAARVAAEVVAETDLTVAERVRMVAEGAARLSARDDAPGAALLVAATARRVPDRAAWAAVVARWVPATPWTLVLGPLAGPLLGHRDADERALGRLRPGTRGPRLPVADPVGLLAGDDDAALVCTCWERSVLDGVSAQAYAARHLRPARVVLGPAVEGAAALAGLVVRAVRCPVTARVWLAVARDGEPVRLLLDGPPSEPLPAAPSSAPAAPAAVPTPHAASDDATGRPTRPAPAGTDGGTLPGGYL
;
A
#
# COMPACT_ATOMS: atom_id res chain seq x y z
N MET A 1 21.20 -70.26 15.58
CA MET A 1 22.18 -71.30 15.17
C MET A 1 22.26 -71.30 13.67
N LEU A 2 23.47 -71.46 13.14
CA LEU A 2 23.92 -71.36 11.74
C LEU A 2 24.29 -69.95 11.26
N ALA A 3 25.60 -69.71 11.25
CA ALA A 3 26.26 -68.84 10.28
C ALA A 3 26.12 -69.45 8.87
N PRO A 4 26.36 -68.67 7.79
CA PRO A 4 27.63 -68.90 7.11
C PRO A 4 28.29 -67.67 6.43
N HIS A 5 29.61 -67.79 6.32
CA HIS A 5 30.50 -67.44 5.20
C HIS A 5 30.39 -66.07 4.50
N SER A 6 31.38 -65.23 4.81
CA SER A 6 31.84 -64.12 3.98
C SER A 6 33.00 -64.61 3.11
N ASP A 7 32.76 -64.78 1.81
CA ASP A 7 33.79 -64.81 0.77
C ASP A 7 33.77 -63.48 0.03
N GLY A 8 34.96 -62.90 -0.13
CA GLY A 8 35.18 -61.60 -0.75
C GLY A 8 35.07 -61.61 -2.26
N SER A 9 34.93 -60.41 -2.82
CA SER A 9 35.60 -59.96 -4.04
C SER A 9 35.36 -58.47 -4.22
N ALA A 10 36.45 -57.72 -4.38
CA ALA A 10 36.43 -56.35 -4.90
C ALA A 10 35.89 -56.36 -6.35
N PRO A 11 35.44 -55.19 -6.84
CA PRO A 11 36.28 -54.58 -7.85
C PRO A 11 36.42 -53.05 -7.74
N ASP A 12 37.62 -52.64 -8.13
CA ASP A 12 38.01 -51.50 -8.95
C ASP A 12 37.43 -50.10 -8.67
N GLY A 13 38.39 -49.23 -8.33
CA GLY A 13 38.22 -47.80 -8.39
C GLY A 13 38.10 -47.33 -9.83
N SER A 14 37.17 -46.42 -10.05
CA SER A 14 37.17 -45.51 -11.19
C SER A 14 36.93 -44.11 -10.64
N GLY A 15 37.92 -43.26 -10.87
CA GLY A 15 37.98 -41.89 -10.38
C GLY A 15 36.72 -41.09 -10.70
N VAL A 16 36.16 -40.49 -9.65
CA VAL A 16 35.37 -39.28 -9.77
C VAL A 16 36.30 -38.14 -9.39
N THR A 17 36.78 -37.48 -10.42
CA THR A 17 37.39 -36.15 -10.38
C THR A 17 36.54 -35.18 -9.56
N ASP A 18 37.20 -34.52 -8.62
CA ASP A 18 36.82 -33.25 -8.04
C ASP A 18 36.17 -32.33 -9.08
N VAL A 19 34.87 -32.08 -8.92
CA VAL A 19 34.16 -30.99 -9.59
C VAL A 19 33.74 -30.01 -8.49
N LEU A 20 34.61 -29.01 -8.32
CA LEU A 20 34.27 -27.61 -8.06
C LEU A 20 33.29 -27.35 -6.92
N THR A 21 33.85 -27.32 -5.71
CA THR A 21 33.54 -26.30 -4.71
C THR A 21 33.85 -24.90 -5.27
N THR A 22 32.96 -24.35 -6.10
CA THR A 22 32.91 -22.90 -6.30
C THR A 22 32.32 -22.28 -5.04
N GLY A 23 33.16 -21.52 -4.33
CA GLY A 23 32.83 -20.88 -3.06
C GLY A 23 31.68 -19.88 -3.13
N PRO A 24 31.15 -19.46 -1.96
CA PRO A 24 30.04 -18.53 -1.87
C PRO A 24 30.51 -17.08 -2.09
N ASP A 25 30.76 -16.70 -3.35
CA ASP A 25 31.05 -15.31 -3.74
C ASP A 25 29.86 -14.64 -4.43
N ALA A 26 28.76 -14.53 -3.69
CA ALA A 26 27.76 -13.50 -3.94
C ALA A 26 27.45 -12.86 -2.60
N ALA A 27 27.86 -11.59 -2.45
CA ALA A 27 27.64 -10.76 -1.27
C ALA A 27 26.21 -10.94 -0.77
N THR A 28 26.07 -11.68 0.32
CA THR A 28 24.79 -11.92 0.96
C THR A 28 24.45 -10.64 1.71
N ALA A 29 23.66 -9.77 1.09
CA ALA A 29 23.20 -8.56 1.75
C ALA A 29 22.31 -8.97 2.93
N MET A 30 22.78 -8.72 4.15
CA MET A 30 21.92 -8.73 5.33
C MET A 30 20.91 -7.59 5.17
N ALA A 31 19.63 -7.85 5.44
CA ALA A 31 18.65 -6.78 5.58
C ALA A 31 19.08 -5.85 6.73
N GLY A 32 19.65 -4.71 6.38
CA GLY A 32 20.14 -3.71 7.33
C GLY A 32 19.02 -2.84 7.89
N ALA A 33 19.34 -1.98 8.85
CA ALA A 33 18.40 -1.02 9.45
C ALA A 33 17.68 -0.16 8.38
N ALA A 34 18.40 0.27 7.34
CA ALA A 34 17.83 1.04 6.23
C ALA A 34 16.70 0.31 5.48
N GLN A 35 16.74 -1.03 5.44
CA GLN A 35 15.68 -1.81 4.78
C GLN A 35 14.45 -1.96 5.67
N LEU A 36 14.65 -2.12 6.98
CA LEU A 36 13.58 -2.04 7.97
C LEU A 36 12.92 -0.65 7.98
N ASP A 37 13.69 0.43 7.82
CA ASP A 37 13.18 1.80 7.69
C ASP A 37 12.32 1.98 6.45
N ALA A 38 12.74 1.41 5.31
CA ALA A 38 11.94 1.43 4.09
C ALA A 38 10.63 0.66 4.25
N TRP A 39 10.64 -0.52 4.91
CA TRP A 39 9.42 -1.26 5.22
C TRP A 39 8.50 -0.48 6.18
N SER A 40 9.05 0.17 7.21
CA SER A 40 8.30 1.07 8.09
C SER A 40 7.60 2.20 7.33
N ALA A 41 8.28 2.79 6.34
CA ALA A 41 7.75 3.89 5.55
C ALA A 41 6.65 3.47 4.56
N GLY A 42 6.68 2.20 4.11
CA GLY A 42 5.67 1.60 3.25
C GLY A 42 4.46 1.00 3.99
N ALA A 43 4.55 0.82 5.30
CA ALA A 43 3.46 0.33 6.13
C ALA A 43 2.28 1.32 6.12
N VAL A 44 1.11 0.84 5.69
CA VAL A 44 -0.10 1.67 5.48
C VAL A 44 -1.31 1.18 6.25
N THR A 45 -1.23 -0.02 6.83
CA THR A 45 -2.26 -0.59 7.70
C THR A 45 -1.73 -0.74 9.12
N ALA A 46 -2.63 -0.79 10.10
CA ALA A 46 -2.24 -1.07 11.48
C ALA A 46 -1.52 -2.42 11.63
N GLY A 47 -1.90 -3.43 10.83
CA GLY A 47 -1.21 -4.72 10.81
C GLY A 47 0.19 -4.65 10.21
N ASP A 48 0.43 -3.76 9.25
CA ASP A 48 1.79 -3.53 8.72
C ASP A 48 2.66 -2.87 9.78
N HIS A 49 2.11 -1.91 10.52
CA HIS A 49 2.83 -1.26 11.62
C HIS A 49 3.10 -2.20 12.80
N GLU A 50 2.16 -3.09 13.14
CA GLU A 50 2.39 -4.14 14.14
C GLU A 50 3.50 -5.09 13.70
N LEU A 51 3.47 -5.54 12.45
CA LEU A 51 4.50 -6.40 11.89
C LEU A 51 5.86 -5.71 11.88
N VAL A 52 5.95 -4.45 11.42
CA VAL A 52 7.18 -3.65 11.49
C VAL A 52 7.67 -3.52 12.94
N ALA A 53 6.78 -3.27 13.91
CA ALA A 53 7.16 -3.14 15.31
C ALA A 53 7.64 -4.47 15.92
N VAL A 54 7.14 -5.62 15.44
CA VAL A 54 7.66 -6.94 15.77
C VAL A 54 9.06 -7.09 15.17
N LEU A 55 9.22 -6.81 13.87
CA LEU A 55 10.50 -6.96 13.17
C LEU A 55 11.60 -6.01 13.71
N ARG A 56 11.20 -4.90 14.33
CA ARG A 56 12.08 -3.92 14.99
C ARG A 56 12.11 -4.06 16.51
N ALA A 57 11.72 -5.18 17.12
CA ALA A 57 11.56 -5.25 18.59
C ALA A 57 12.80 -4.84 19.42
N ALA A 58 14.01 -4.87 18.85
CA ALA A 58 15.25 -4.41 19.49
C ALA A 58 15.54 -2.90 19.32
N ASP A 59 14.73 -2.19 18.55
CA ASP A 59 14.90 -0.78 18.22
C ASP A 59 14.14 0.11 19.23
N PRO A 60 14.77 1.14 19.83
CA PRO A 60 14.07 2.11 20.66
C PRO A 60 12.86 2.75 19.95
N ASP A 61 12.89 2.93 18.62
CA ASP A 61 11.80 3.51 17.85
C ASP A 61 10.63 2.53 17.62
N ALA A 62 10.82 1.23 17.89
CA ALA A 62 9.75 0.25 17.74
C ALA A 62 8.60 0.48 18.72
N ALA A 63 8.88 1.08 19.89
CA ALA A 63 7.84 1.48 20.83
C ALA A 63 6.93 2.56 20.23
N VAL A 64 7.49 3.53 19.50
CA VAL A 64 6.74 4.59 18.84
C VAL A 64 5.90 4.04 17.68
N LEU A 65 6.48 3.14 16.87
CA LEU A 65 5.76 2.48 15.78
C LEU A 65 4.61 1.61 16.29
N ARG A 66 4.84 0.85 17.38
CA ARG A 66 3.79 0.06 18.05
C ARG A 66 2.70 0.96 18.60
N ALA A 67 3.07 2.04 19.28
CA ALA A 67 2.11 2.98 19.85
C ALA A 67 1.26 3.64 18.75
N ARG A 68 1.86 3.98 17.62
CA ARG A 68 1.13 4.48 16.46
C ARG A 68 0.15 3.43 15.93
N ALA A 69 0.58 2.18 15.74
CA ALA A 69 -0.30 1.08 15.32
C ALA A 69 -1.49 0.91 16.28
N ASP A 70 -1.25 1.04 17.57
CA ASP A 70 -2.26 0.97 18.62
C ASP A 70 -3.27 2.11 18.53
N VAL A 71 -2.84 3.36 18.30
CA VAL A 71 -3.75 4.48 18.05
C VAL A 71 -4.63 4.21 16.83
N LEU A 72 -4.03 3.78 15.72
CA LEU A 72 -4.76 3.49 14.47
C LEU A 72 -5.73 2.30 14.60
N SER A 73 -5.47 1.40 15.54
CA SER A 73 -6.31 0.23 15.84
C SER A 73 -7.39 0.48 16.89
N GLY A 74 -7.53 1.71 17.40
CA GLY A 74 -8.49 1.99 18.47
C GLY A 74 -8.06 1.50 19.85
N ARG A 75 -6.75 1.32 20.09
CA ARG A 75 -6.17 0.92 21.38
C ARG A 75 -5.30 2.03 22.00
N PRO A 76 -5.79 3.27 22.16
CA PRO A 76 -4.95 4.39 22.56
C PRO A 76 -4.37 4.24 23.98
N GLY A 77 -5.02 3.47 24.87
CA GLY A 77 -4.44 3.12 26.17
C GLY A 77 -3.16 2.26 26.06
N ALA A 78 -3.15 1.29 25.14
CA ALA A 78 -1.98 0.45 24.87
C ALA A 78 -0.84 1.27 24.27
N ALA A 79 -1.17 2.22 23.38
CA ALA A 79 -0.19 3.14 22.79
C ALA A 79 0.58 3.92 23.87
N ARG A 80 -0.14 4.50 24.83
CA ARG A 80 0.48 5.26 25.92
C ARG A 80 1.31 4.38 26.84
N ALA A 81 0.84 3.16 27.12
CA ALA A 81 1.60 2.20 27.92
C ALA A 81 2.92 1.83 27.24
N ALA A 82 2.91 1.61 25.92
CA ALA A 82 4.10 1.31 25.14
C ALA A 82 5.11 2.48 25.17
N LEU A 83 4.66 3.72 24.96
CA LEU A 83 5.53 4.90 25.00
C LEU A 83 6.16 5.14 26.38
N ARG A 84 5.36 5.02 27.45
CA ARG A 84 5.88 5.17 28.83
C ARG A 84 6.85 4.05 29.20
N GLY A 85 6.57 2.81 28.78
CA GLY A 85 7.46 1.68 29.02
C GLY A 85 8.83 1.85 28.37
N ALA A 86 8.90 2.57 27.24
CA ALA A 86 10.13 2.94 26.57
C ALA A 86 10.78 4.25 27.10
N GLY A 87 10.21 4.87 28.14
CA GLY A 87 10.76 6.07 28.77
C GLY A 87 10.48 7.38 28.02
N HIS A 88 9.59 7.39 27.02
CA HIS A 88 9.19 8.64 26.37
C HIS A 88 8.36 9.49 27.34
N ALA A 89 8.86 10.70 27.63
CA ALA A 89 8.17 11.67 28.46
C ALA A 89 7.11 12.41 27.64
N VAL A 90 5.95 12.67 28.25
CA VAL A 90 4.89 13.46 27.63
C VAL A 90 5.29 14.93 27.65
N ALA A 91 5.66 15.47 26.49
CA ALA A 91 5.96 16.90 26.33
C ALA A 91 4.74 17.64 25.74
N VAL A 92 4.48 18.85 26.24
CA VAL A 92 3.47 19.77 25.71
C VAL A 92 4.14 21.13 25.49
N PRO A 93 4.31 21.61 24.24
CA PRO A 93 3.95 20.96 22.97
C PRO A 93 4.79 19.70 22.67
N PRO A 94 4.33 18.82 21.77
CA PRO A 94 5.14 17.67 21.36
C PRO A 94 6.41 18.15 20.67
N ALA A 95 7.57 17.77 21.21
CA ALA A 95 8.88 18.15 20.66
C ALA A 95 9.37 17.19 19.57
N ASP A 96 8.80 15.98 19.51
CA ASP A 96 9.18 14.90 18.62
C ASP A 96 7.96 14.09 18.16
N TRP A 97 8.23 13.08 17.32
CA TRP A 97 7.19 12.19 16.79
C TRP A 97 6.53 11.33 17.89
N ALA A 98 7.28 10.90 18.90
CA ALA A 98 6.74 10.15 20.03
C ALA A 98 5.70 10.96 20.81
N GLY A 99 5.98 12.24 21.06
CA GLY A 99 5.06 13.20 21.67
C GLY A 99 3.79 13.42 20.83
N LEU A 100 3.91 13.46 19.49
CA LEU A 100 2.75 13.54 18.60
C LEU A 100 1.86 12.30 18.68
N VAL A 101 2.45 11.11 18.75
CA VAL A 101 1.71 9.85 18.91
C VAL A 101 1.04 9.77 20.29
N ASP A 102 1.70 10.16 21.39
CA ASP A 102 1.05 10.23 22.71
C ASP A 102 -0.09 11.25 22.71
N LEU A 103 0.11 12.43 22.12
CA LEU A 103 -0.92 13.46 22.02
C LEU A 103 -2.16 12.95 21.26
N ALA A 104 -1.95 12.21 20.16
CA ALA A 104 -3.03 11.56 19.44
C ALA A 104 -3.75 10.49 20.27
N ALA A 105 -3.00 9.69 21.05
CA ALA A 105 -3.58 8.72 21.96
C ALA A 105 -4.40 9.39 23.09
N VAL A 106 -3.92 10.50 23.66
CA VAL A 106 -4.65 11.29 24.66
C VAL A 106 -5.93 11.87 24.06
N ALA A 107 -5.85 12.43 22.84
CA ALA A 107 -7.01 12.93 22.12
C ALA A 107 -8.06 11.81 21.93
N ALA A 108 -7.63 10.67 21.41
CA ALA A 108 -8.47 9.49 21.18
C ALA A 108 -9.13 8.95 22.45
N LEU A 109 -8.43 8.97 23.59
CA LEU A 109 -8.97 8.53 24.89
C LEU A 109 -10.06 9.44 25.46
N GLY A 110 -10.18 10.68 24.99
CA GLY A 110 -11.15 11.61 25.57
C GLY A 110 -10.74 12.24 26.90
N THR A 111 -9.61 11.85 27.49
CA THR A 111 -9.22 12.25 28.85
C THR A 111 -8.84 13.72 29.00
N ASP A 112 -8.51 14.39 27.89
CA ASP A 112 -8.17 15.81 27.86
C ASP A 112 -8.84 16.47 26.65
N ALA A 113 -9.81 17.35 26.90
CA ALA A 113 -10.56 18.04 25.85
C ALA A 113 -9.67 18.95 24.97
N SER A 114 -8.53 19.41 25.49
CA SER A 114 -7.59 20.26 24.75
C SER A 114 -6.60 19.49 23.88
N ALA A 115 -6.55 18.15 24.01
CA ALA A 115 -5.57 17.34 23.29
C ALA A 115 -5.81 17.32 21.77
N LEU A 116 -7.06 17.21 21.33
CA LEU A 116 -7.39 17.23 19.90
C LEU A 116 -7.09 18.60 19.26
N PRO A 117 -7.50 19.76 19.82
CA PRO A 117 -7.07 21.06 19.32
C PRO A 117 -5.54 21.23 19.26
N ARG A 118 -4.81 20.75 20.28
CA ARG A 118 -3.34 20.77 20.27
C ARG A 118 -2.75 19.88 19.18
N LEU A 119 -3.33 18.69 18.96
CA LEU A 119 -2.92 17.81 17.87
C LEU A 119 -3.11 18.50 16.51
N LEU A 120 -4.24 19.20 16.33
CA LEU A 120 -4.51 19.96 15.11
C LEU A 120 -3.51 21.09 14.91
N ALA A 121 -3.22 21.88 15.95
CA ALA A 121 -2.27 22.98 15.89
C ALA A 121 -0.85 22.50 15.53
N ALA A 122 -0.44 21.34 16.05
CA ALA A 122 0.87 20.76 15.79
C ALA A 122 1.11 20.37 14.32
N GLY A 123 0.06 20.19 13.52
CA GLY A 123 0.18 19.86 12.10
C GLY A 123 0.71 20.99 11.23
N SER A 124 0.54 22.24 11.65
CA SER A 124 0.87 23.43 10.84
C SER A 124 2.36 23.56 10.47
N SER A 125 3.25 22.95 11.24
CA SER A 125 4.70 22.95 11.00
C SER A 125 5.21 21.68 10.33
N LEU A 126 4.36 20.69 10.08
CA LEU A 126 4.75 19.40 9.51
C LEU A 126 4.67 19.43 7.99
N HIS A 127 5.62 18.76 7.34
CA HIS A 127 5.70 18.68 5.88
C HIS A 127 5.97 17.24 5.42
N GLY A 128 5.67 16.97 4.15
CA GLY A 128 5.97 15.70 3.49
C GLY A 128 5.41 14.48 4.23
N GLN A 129 6.29 13.54 4.53
CA GLN A 129 5.92 12.27 5.18
C GLN A 129 5.33 12.49 6.59
N ALA A 130 5.91 13.39 7.39
CA ALA A 130 5.41 13.67 8.74
C ALA A 130 4.00 14.26 8.73
N ALA A 131 3.70 15.16 7.78
CA ALA A 131 2.36 15.70 7.61
C ALA A 131 1.35 14.59 7.28
N ARG A 132 1.70 13.70 6.33
CA ARG A 132 0.85 12.55 5.96
C ARG A 132 0.53 11.67 7.17
N GLU A 133 1.55 11.30 7.95
CA GLU A 133 1.35 10.46 9.13
C GLU A 133 0.57 11.17 10.25
N TRP A 134 0.71 12.49 10.36
CA TRP A 134 -0.10 13.28 11.28
C TRP A 134 -1.58 13.29 10.89
N VAL A 135 -1.93 13.41 9.59
CA VAL A 135 -3.35 13.36 9.16
C VAL A 135 -3.98 12.00 9.51
N TRP A 136 -3.21 10.91 9.42
CA TRP A 136 -3.64 9.59 9.89
C TRP A 136 -3.98 9.58 11.39
N LEU A 137 -3.10 10.15 12.22
CA LEU A 137 -3.33 10.25 13.66
C LEU A 137 -4.55 11.12 13.99
N VAL A 138 -4.74 12.25 13.30
CA VAL A 138 -5.92 13.11 13.46
C VAL A 138 -7.19 12.35 13.11
N GLY A 139 -7.23 11.69 11.95
CA GLY A 139 -8.40 10.92 11.53
C GLY A 139 -8.76 9.82 12.52
N ALA A 140 -7.76 9.08 13.00
CA ALA A 140 -7.98 7.99 13.97
C ALA A 140 -8.44 8.50 15.33
N ALA A 141 -7.84 9.59 15.83
CA ALA A 141 -8.22 10.18 17.12
C ALA A 141 -9.62 10.81 17.08
N ALA A 142 -9.95 11.53 16.00
CA ALA A 142 -11.28 12.11 15.79
C ALA A 142 -12.36 11.02 15.70
N GLU A 143 -12.09 9.94 14.96
CA GLU A 143 -13.02 8.81 14.83
C GLU A 143 -13.32 8.16 16.20
N GLN A 144 -12.31 7.96 17.05
CA GLN A 144 -12.46 7.37 18.38
C GLN A 144 -13.22 8.28 19.36
N ARG A 145 -13.22 9.59 19.12
CA ARG A 145 -14.02 10.58 19.87
C ARG A 145 -15.43 10.78 19.31
N ALA A 146 -15.82 10.05 18.26
CA ALA A 146 -17.04 10.29 17.49
C ALA A 146 -17.12 11.71 16.86
N GLU A 147 -15.98 12.36 16.63
CA GLU A 147 -15.88 13.64 15.90
C GLU A 147 -15.89 13.36 14.38
N HIS A 148 -17.01 12.85 13.88
CA HIS A 148 -17.10 12.25 12.55
C HIS A 148 -16.75 13.22 11.41
N GLU A 149 -17.16 14.49 11.51
CA GLU A 149 -16.86 15.49 10.47
C GLU A 149 -15.36 15.71 10.32
N LEU A 150 -14.63 15.85 11.44
CA LEU A 150 -13.18 16.03 11.43
C LEU A 150 -12.47 14.78 10.92
N ALA A 151 -12.91 13.59 11.37
CA ALA A 151 -12.38 12.34 10.86
C ALA A 151 -12.54 12.24 9.34
N ASP A 152 -13.74 12.53 8.84
CA ASP A 152 -14.07 12.47 7.41
C ASP A 152 -13.29 13.51 6.58
N GLN A 153 -12.98 14.67 7.15
CA GLN A 153 -12.07 15.64 6.53
C GLN A 153 -10.64 15.09 6.43
N ALA A 154 -10.10 14.53 7.52
CA ALA A 154 -8.77 13.94 7.56
C ALA A 154 -8.61 12.79 6.55
N TRP A 155 -9.59 11.88 6.48
CA TRP A 155 -9.55 10.76 5.53
C TRP A 155 -9.61 11.23 4.07
N ARG A 156 -10.40 12.27 3.77
CA ARG A 156 -10.41 12.89 2.44
C ARG A 156 -9.10 13.60 2.11
N ALA A 157 -8.46 14.26 3.07
CA ALA A 157 -7.16 14.90 2.88
C ALA A 157 -6.07 13.87 2.58
N LEU A 158 -6.05 12.73 3.28
CA LEU A 158 -5.11 11.64 3.01
C LEU A 158 -5.17 11.12 1.56
N VAL A 159 -6.38 10.99 1.01
CA VAL A 159 -6.52 10.52 -0.38
C VAL A 159 -6.18 11.62 -1.38
N ARG A 160 -6.69 12.85 -1.17
CA ARG A 160 -6.57 13.94 -2.15
C ARG A 160 -5.19 14.58 -2.17
N GLU A 161 -4.62 14.84 -1.01
CA GLU A 161 -3.37 15.60 -0.85
C GLU A 161 -2.15 14.69 -0.75
N HIS A 162 -2.33 13.49 -0.20
CA HIS A 162 -1.22 12.55 0.03
C HIS A 162 -1.29 11.27 -0.83
N GLY A 163 -2.33 11.11 -1.66
CA GLY A 163 -2.46 9.99 -2.59
C GLY A 163 -2.61 8.62 -1.91
N VAL A 164 -2.95 8.57 -0.62
CA VAL A 164 -3.01 7.30 0.13
C VAL A 164 -4.27 6.53 -0.24
N ARG A 165 -4.11 5.32 -0.77
CA ARG A 165 -5.22 4.45 -1.24
C ARG A 165 -5.21 3.05 -0.62
N SER A 166 -4.75 2.92 0.62
CA SER A 166 -4.84 1.63 1.33
C SER A 166 -6.30 1.28 1.65
N THR A 167 -6.64 0.00 1.72
CA THR A 167 -8.01 -0.46 2.00
C THR A 167 -8.63 0.20 3.23
N PRO A 168 -7.94 0.32 4.39
CA PRO A 168 -8.51 0.99 5.56
C PRO A 168 -8.84 2.48 5.36
N VAL A 169 -8.08 3.19 4.51
CA VAL A 169 -8.37 4.59 4.14
C VAL A 169 -9.54 4.63 3.19
N LEU A 170 -9.58 3.75 2.20
CA LEU A 170 -10.68 3.71 1.23
C LEU A 170 -12.01 3.40 1.91
N VAL A 171 -12.08 2.45 2.86
CA VAL A 171 -13.29 2.23 3.67
C VAL A 171 -13.77 3.54 4.30
N ARG A 172 -12.87 4.27 4.95
CA ARG A 172 -13.21 5.52 5.65
C ARG A 172 -13.54 6.66 4.69
N LEU A 173 -12.91 6.70 3.52
CA LEU A 173 -13.26 7.62 2.45
C LEU A 173 -14.69 7.36 1.95
N LEU A 174 -15.08 6.09 1.74
CA LEU A 174 -16.44 5.74 1.31
C LEU A 174 -17.48 6.24 2.33
N VAL A 175 -17.21 6.03 3.62
CA VAL A 175 -18.03 6.57 4.71
C VAL A 175 -18.08 8.09 4.64
N ALA A 176 -16.94 8.77 4.57
CA ALA A 176 -16.84 10.23 4.51
C ALA A 176 -17.58 10.86 3.32
N VAL A 177 -17.47 10.26 2.13
CA VAL A 177 -18.15 10.72 0.91
C VAL A 177 -19.67 10.62 1.07
N LEU A 178 -20.15 9.50 1.61
CA LEU A 178 -21.57 9.30 1.79
C LEU A 178 -22.14 10.10 2.96
N SER A 179 -21.44 10.20 4.09
CA SER A 179 -21.89 11.01 5.23
C SER A 179 -21.97 12.50 4.91
N ALA A 180 -21.11 13.00 4.01
CA ALA A 180 -21.15 14.40 3.56
C ALA A 180 -22.26 14.72 2.54
N ARG A 181 -23.11 13.76 2.18
CA ARG A 181 -24.14 13.99 1.18
C ARG A 181 -25.20 14.98 1.69
N PRO A 182 -25.66 15.91 0.85
CA PRO A 182 -26.71 16.84 1.24
C PRO A 182 -28.04 16.10 1.51
N ALA A 183 -28.56 16.22 2.73
CA ALA A 183 -29.86 15.65 3.08
C ALA A 183 -30.97 16.29 2.24
N GLY A 184 -31.77 15.47 1.56
CA GLY A 184 -32.87 15.94 0.71
C GLY A 184 -32.48 16.33 -0.73
N ASP A 185 -31.20 16.35 -1.09
CA ASP A 185 -30.76 16.52 -2.48
C ASP A 185 -30.45 15.18 -3.14
N VAL A 186 -31.41 14.72 -3.94
CA VAL A 186 -31.32 13.45 -4.66
C VAL A 186 -30.10 13.41 -5.58
N ALA A 187 -29.73 14.52 -6.24
CA ALA A 187 -28.60 14.54 -7.17
C ALA A 187 -27.27 14.40 -6.44
N GLY A 188 -27.06 15.14 -5.35
CA GLY A 188 -25.87 15.01 -4.50
C GLY A 188 -25.73 13.63 -3.88
N VAL A 189 -26.83 13.00 -3.47
CA VAL A 189 -26.86 11.61 -2.99
C VAL A 189 -26.46 10.63 -4.10
N ALA A 190 -26.96 10.80 -5.33
CA ALA A 190 -26.58 10.01 -6.51
C ALA A 190 -25.08 10.07 -6.76
N GLU A 191 -24.55 11.29 -6.75
CA GLU A 191 -23.17 11.57 -7.08
C GLU A 191 -22.22 10.99 -6.03
N ALA A 192 -22.52 11.15 -4.75
CA ALA A 192 -21.75 10.53 -3.67
C ALA A 192 -21.71 9.00 -3.81
N ALA A 193 -22.83 8.36 -4.16
CA ALA A 193 -22.90 6.93 -4.39
C ALA A 193 -22.10 6.48 -5.62
N ARG A 194 -22.16 7.26 -6.71
CA ARG A 194 -21.41 7.02 -7.94
C ARG A 194 -19.90 7.08 -7.68
N VAL A 195 -19.44 8.15 -7.03
CA VAL A 195 -18.04 8.35 -6.64
C VAL A 195 -17.56 7.20 -5.75
N ALA A 196 -18.36 6.81 -4.75
CA ALA A 196 -18.03 5.70 -3.87
C ALA A 196 -17.88 4.38 -4.66
N ALA A 197 -18.85 4.04 -5.53
CA ALA A 197 -18.79 2.85 -6.35
C ALA A 197 -17.62 2.86 -7.35
N GLU A 198 -17.24 4.03 -7.87
CA GLU A 198 -16.09 4.22 -8.75
C GLU A 198 -14.78 3.96 -8.03
N VAL A 199 -14.60 4.53 -6.84
CA VAL A 199 -13.44 4.24 -5.99
C VAL A 199 -13.29 2.73 -5.79
N VAL A 200 -14.37 2.02 -5.46
CA VAL A 200 -14.31 0.55 -5.29
C VAL A 200 -14.00 -0.19 -6.60
N ALA A 201 -14.60 0.25 -7.72
CA ALA A 201 -14.42 -0.41 -9.01
C ALA A 201 -13.01 -0.25 -9.59
N GLU A 202 -12.40 0.92 -9.38
CA GLU A 202 -11.07 1.28 -9.88
C GLU A 202 -9.94 0.82 -8.96
N THR A 203 -10.23 0.52 -7.69
CA THR A 203 -9.21 -0.04 -6.80
C THR A 203 -8.89 -1.47 -7.21
N ASP A 204 -7.60 -1.78 -7.31
CA ASP A 204 -7.07 -3.06 -7.75
C ASP A 204 -7.17 -4.14 -6.66
N LEU A 205 -8.43 -4.47 -6.31
CA LEU A 205 -8.84 -5.44 -5.31
C LEU A 205 -9.58 -6.60 -5.97
N THR A 206 -9.42 -7.79 -5.43
CA THR A 206 -10.27 -8.95 -5.77
C THR A 206 -11.73 -8.69 -5.41
N VAL A 207 -12.63 -9.47 -6.00
CA VAL A 207 -14.08 -9.36 -5.69
C VAL A 207 -14.33 -9.54 -4.19
N ALA A 208 -13.69 -10.53 -3.55
CA ALA A 208 -13.85 -10.78 -2.12
C ALA A 208 -13.37 -9.60 -1.25
N GLU A 209 -12.23 -8.98 -1.61
CA GLU A 209 -11.74 -7.78 -0.93
C GLU A 209 -12.69 -6.58 -1.10
N ARG A 210 -13.22 -6.36 -2.31
CA ARG A 210 -14.21 -5.29 -2.57
C ARG A 210 -15.49 -5.50 -1.76
N VAL A 211 -16.00 -6.73 -1.71
CA VAL A 211 -17.20 -7.08 -0.92
C VAL A 211 -16.96 -6.83 0.57
N ARG A 212 -15.80 -7.26 1.10
CA ARG A 212 -15.42 -7.02 2.51
C ARG A 212 -15.28 -5.53 2.82
N MET A 213 -14.60 -4.77 1.96
CA MET A 213 -14.41 -3.33 2.09
C MET A 213 -15.75 -2.58 2.13
N VAL A 214 -16.68 -2.92 1.21
CA VAL A 214 -18.01 -2.29 1.18
C VAL A 214 -18.87 -2.71 2.37
N ALA A 215 -18.83 -3.99 2.78
CA ALA A 215 -19.54 -4.44 3.95
C ALA A 215 -19.07 -3.74 5.23
N GLU A 216 -17.76 -3.49 5.38
CA GLU A 216 -17.21 -2.72 6.49
C GLU A 216 -17.66 -1.25 6.43
N GLY A 217 -17.60 -0.61 5.25
CA GLY A 217 -18.09 0.77 5.07
C GLY A 217 -19.57 0.91 5.42
N ALA A 218 -20.40 -0.05 4.99
CA ALA A 218 -21.82 -0.09 5.31
C ALA A 218 -22.06 -0.27 6.82
N ALA A 219 -21.29 -1.15 7.47
CA ALA A 219 -21.36 -1.32 8.92
C ALA A 219 -21.01 -0.03 9.69
N ARG A 220 -19.99 0.70 9.23
CA ARG A 220 -19.60 1.99 9.83
C ARG A 220 -20.65 3.07 9.64
N LEU A 221 -21.23 3.20 8.44
CA LEU A 221 -22.35 4.12 8.19
C LEU A 221 -23.53 3.79 9.10
N SER A 222 -23.90 2.52 9.20
CA SER A 222 -24.98 2.09 10.10
C SER A 222 -24.68 2.36 11.58
N ALA A 223 -23.41 2.25 12.01
CA ALA A 223 -23.01 2.58 13.38
C ALA A 223 -23.07 4.09 13.67
N ARG A 224 -23.11 4.93 12.63
CA ARG A 224 -23.39 6.38 12.70
C ARG A 224 -24.87 6.71 12.46
N ASP A 225 -25.76 5.74 12.67
CA ASP A 225 -27.20 5.81 12.40
C ASP A 225 -27.57 6.15 10.95
N ASP A 226 -26.68 5.85 10.01
CA ASP A 226 -26.84 6.12 8.58
C ASP A 226 -27.14 4.86 7.77
N ALA A 227 -28.27 4.22 8.10
CA ALA A 227 -28.75 3.04 7.36
C ALA A 227 -29.02 3.32 5.86
N PRO A 228 -29.59 4.48 5.45
CA PRO A 228 -29.78 4.79 4.03
C PRO A 228 -28.45 4.90 3.27
N GLY A 229 -27.43 5.53 3.86
CA GLY A 229 -26.09 5.62 3.28
C GLY A 229 -25.45 4.24 3.12
N ALA A 230 -25.58 3.37 4.14
CA ALA A 230 -25.09 2.00 4.09
C ALA A 230 -25.73 1.20 2.93
N ALA A 231 -27.05 1.25 2.79
CA ALA A 231 -27.78 0.60 1.71
C ALA A 231 -27.36 1.13 0.33
N LEU A 232 -27.18 2.44 0.20
CA LEU A 232 -26.78 3.11 -1.03
C LEU A 232 -25.36 2.70 -1.47
N LEU A 233 -24.40 2.63 -0.54
CA LEU A 233 -23.05 2.14 -0.82
C LEU A 233 -23.06 0.74 -1.43
N VAL A 234 -23.78 -0.18 -0.80
CA VAL A 234 -23.88 -1.58 -1.21
C VAL A 234 -24.56 -1.70 -2.57
N ALA A 235 -25.70 -1.03 -2.76
CA ALA A 235 -26.46 -1.10 -4.00
C ALA A 235 -25.71 -0.50 -5.20
N ALA A 236 -25.06 0.66 -5.02
CA ALA A 236 -24.30 1.32 -6.09
C ALA A 236 -23.09 0.46 -6.49
N THR A 237 -22.37 -0.11 -5.53
CA THR A 237 -21.18 -0.93 -5.83
C THR A 237 -21.55 -2.26 -6.47
N ALA A 238 -22.56 -2.96 -5.95
CA ALA A 238 -23.01 -4.25 -6.49
C ALA A 238 -23.54 -4.15 -7.93
N ARG A 239 -24.05 -2.97 -8.34
CA ARG A 239 -24.46 -2.72 -9.73
C ARG A 239 -23.28 -2.55 -10.68
N ARG A 240 -22.15 -2.02 -10.20
CA ARG A 240 -20.98 -1.68 -11.03
C ARG A 240 -19.99 -2.85 -11.17
N VAL A 241 -19.98 -3.77 -10.20
CA VAL A 241 -19.08 -4.94 -10.20
C VAL A 241 -19.82 -6.18 -10.76
N PRO A 242 -19.28 -6.87 -11.78
CA PRO A 242 -20.02 -7.87 -12.55
C PRO A 242 -20.39 -9.18 -11.81
N ASP A 243 -19.85 -9.44 -10.62
CA ASP A 243 -20.03 -10.71 -9.89
C ASP A 243 -21.22 -10.69 -8.92
N ARG A 244 -22.45 -10.80 -9.44
CA ARG A 244 -23.68 -10.74 -8.63
C ARG A 244 -23.74 -11.79 -7.52
N ALA A 245 -23.16 -12.97 -7.71
CA ALA A 245 -23.22 -14.05 -6.73
C ALA A 245 -22.45 -13.69 -5.46
N ALA A 246 -21.25 -13.12 -5.61
CA ALA A 246 -20.43 -12.68 -4.48
C ALA A 246 -21.10 -11.56 -3.65
N TRP A 247 -21.92 -10.71 -4.28
CA TRP A 247 -22.60 -9.59 -3.61
C TRP A 247 -23.92 -9.98 -2.92
N ALA A 248 -24.51 -11.13 -3.24
CA ALA A 248 -25.87 -11.48 -2.84
C ALA A 248 -26.09 -11.41 -1.32
N ALA A 249 -25.16 -11.94 -0.52
CA ALA A 249 -25.25 -11.93 0.94
C ALA A 249 -25.15 -10.51 1.53
N VAL A 250 -24.27 -9.67 0.99
CA VAL A 250 -24.10 -8.29 1.45
C VAL A 250 -25.29 -7.42 1.05
N VAL A 251 -25.82 -7.62 -0.16
CA VAL A 251 -27.06 -6.96 -0.62
C VAL A 251 -28.24 -7.36 0.26
N ALA A 252 -28.45 -8.66 0.50
CA ALA A 252 -29.57 -9.14 1.32
C ALA A 252 -29.53 -8.61 2.76
N ARG A 253 -28.32 -8.37 3.31
CA ARG A 253 -28.14 -7.82 4.66
C ARG A 253 -28.48 -6.33 4.75
N TRP A 254 -28.05 -5.53 3.77
CA TRP A 254 -28.04 -4.07 3.89
C TRP A 254 -29.10 -3.37 3.05
N VAL A 255 -29.59 -4.01 1.98
CA VAL A 255 -30.59 -3.44 1.09
C VAL A 255 -31.94 -4.05 1.45
N PRO A 256 -32.88 -3.26 2.03
CA PRO A 256 -34.18 -3.79 2.42
C PRO A 256 -34.93 -4.37 1.21
N ALA A 257 -35.73 -5.41 1.44
CA ALA A 257 -36.53 -6.08 0.41
C ALA A 257 -37.62 -5.17 -0.19
N THR A 258 -37.94 -4.06 0.48
CA THR A 258 -38.81 -3.00 -0.02
C THR A 258 -38.32 -2.54 -1.40
N PRO A 259 -39.20 -2.27 -2.38
CA PRO A 259 -38.79 -1.89 -3.74
C PRO A 259 -38.04 -0.55 -3.72
N TRP A 260 -36.73 -0.65 -3.53
CA TRP A 260 -35.71 0.37 -3.70
C TRP A 260 -35.71 0.96 -5.11
N THR A 261 -36.42 0.35 -6.07
CA THR A 261 -36.80 0.97 -7.34
C THR A 261 -37.64 2.24 -7.16
N LEU A 262 -38.31 2.45 -6.03
CA LEU A 262 -38.99 3.71 -5.72
C LEU A 262 -38.01 4.78 -5.20
N VAL A 263 -36.96 4.38 -4.48
CA VAL A 263 -35.95 5.29 -3.90
C VAL A 263 -34.84 5.62 -4.92
N LEU A 264 -34.38 4.60 -5.65
CA LEU A 264 -33.38 4.72 -6.71
C LEU A 264 -33.99 4.90 -8.09
N GLY A 265 -35.31 4.82 -8.29
CA GLY A 265 -35.95 5.05 -9.58
C GLY A 265 -35.54 6.38 -10.23
N PRO A 266 -35.53 7.49 -9.47
CA PRO A 266 -34.99 8.77 -9.94
C PRO A 266 -33.47 8.75 -10.15
N LEU A 267 -32.74 7.92 -9.41
CA LEU A 267 -31.28 7.77 -9.43
C LEU A 267 -30.79 6.80 -10.50
N ALA A 268 -31.67 5.96 -11.05
CA ALA A 268 -31.33 4.93 -12.02
C ALA A 268 -30.89 5.53 -13.34
N GLY A 269 -31.48 6.65 -13.76
CA GLY A 269 -31.04 7.38 -14.96
C GLY A 269 -29.57 7.83 -14.87
N PRO A 270 -29.17 8.61 -13.85
CA PRO A 270 -27.77 9.01 -13.65
C PRO A 270 -26.80 7.85 -13.41
N LEU A 271 -27.21 6.81 -12.68
CA LEU A 271 -26.34 5.66 -12.36
C LEU A 271 -26.18 4.67 -13.53
N LEU A 272 -27.12 4.62 -14.48
CA LEU A 272 -27.09 3.74 -15.65
C LEU A 272 -26.69 4.48 -16.95
N GLY A 273 -26.70 5.82 -16.95
CA GLY A 273 -26.82 6.62 -18.17
C GLY A 273 -25.55 7.10 -18.86
N HIS A 274 -24.33 6.83 -18.39
CA HIS A 274 -23.14 7.51 -18.92
C HIS A 274 -22.08 6.66 -19.62
N ARG A 275 -22.21 5.33 -19.71
CA ARG A 275 -21.17 4.53 -20.38
C ARG A 275 -21.03 4.87 -21.87
N ASP A 276 -22.13 5.14 -22.58
CA ASP A 276 -22.11 5.46 -24.02
C ASP A 276 -21.96 6.96 -24.35
N ALA A 277 -22.16 7.84 -23.36
CA ALA A 277 -22.06 9.28 -23.52
C ALA A 277 -20.65 9.80 -23.17
N ASP A 278 -20.00 9.22 -22.16
CA ASP A 278 -18.63 9.60 -21.78
C ASP A 278 -17.59 9.12 -22.79
N GLU A 279 -17.79 7.97 -23.45
CA GLU A 279 -16.91 7.55 -24.55
C GLU A 279 -16.95 8.53 -25.75
N ARG A 280 -18.09 9.18 -25.99
CA ARG A 280 -18.23 10.22 -27.04
C ARG A 280 -17.70 11.58 -26.62
N ALA A 281 -17.72 11.92 -25.34
CA ALA A 281 -17.17 13.16 -24.80
C ALA A 281 -15.64 13.10 -24.65
N LEU A 282 -15.08 11.98 -24.19
CA LEU A 282 -13.63 11.72 -24.11
C LEU A 282 -13.00 11.58 -25.51
N GLY A 283 -13.77 11.22 -26.53
CA GLY A 283 -13.34 11.22 -27.94
C GLY A 283 -13.01 12.61 -28.51
N ARG A 284 -13.42 13.71 -27.86
CA ARG A 284 -13.23 15.09 -28.36
C ARG A 284 -12.14 15.89 -27.65
N LEU A 285 -11.50 15.35 -26.61
CA LEU A 285 -10.42 16.01 -25.85
C LEU A 285 -9.08 15.29 -26.00
N ARG A 286 -8.62 15.04 -27.24
CA ARG A 286 -7.24 14.61 -27.52
C ARG A 286 -6.43 15.73 -28.20
N PRO A 287 -5.43 16.31 -27.53
CA PRO A 287 -4.27 16.88 -28.20
C PRO A 287 -3.26 15.77 -28.54
N GLY A 288 -2.52 15.96 -29.64
CA GLY A 288 -1.77 14.94 -30.37
C GLY A 288 -0.72 14.13 -29.59
N THR A 289 -0.65 12.84 -29.90
CA THR A 289 0.54 12.18 -30.49
C THR A 289 0.12 10.78 -30.94
N ARG A 290 0.22 10.50 -32.24
CA ARG A 290 -0.03 9.19 -32.84
C ARG A 290 1.26 8.37 -32.76
N GLY A 291 1.27 7.33 -31.92
CA GLY A 291 2.10 6.14 -32.14
C GLY A 291 1.29 5.06 -32.87
N PRO A 292 1.94 4.14 -33.61
CA PRO A 292 1.25 3.13 -34.40
C PRO A 292 0.49 2.15 -33.50
N ARG A 293 -0.80 1.95 -33.80
CA ARG A 293 -1.64 0.93 -33.16
C ARG A 293 -1.32 -0.43 -33.77
N LEU A 294 -0.86 -1.37 -32.94
CA LEU A 294 -0.85 -2.80 -33.26
C LEU A 294 -2.27 -3.38 -33.12
N PRO A 295 -2.61 -4.44 -33.89
CA PRO A 295 -3.95 -5.01 -33.89
C PRO A 295 -4.24 -5.75 -32.59
N VAL A 296 -5.43 -5.50 -32.03
CA VAL A 296 -5.99 -6.24 -30.89
C VAL A 296 -6.49 -7.58 -31.41
N ALA A 297 -5.85 -8.68 -30.99
CA ALA A 297 -6.36 -10.03 -31.17
C ALA A 297 -7.21 -10.45 -29.97
N ASP A 298 -8.23 -11.23 -30.31
CA ASP A 298 -9.31 -11.82 -29.51
C ASP A 298 -8.81 -12.62 -28.27
N PRO A 299 -9.29 -12.37 -27.03
CA PRO A 299 -8.83 -13.11 -25.85
C PRO A 299 -9.83 -14.22 -25.47
N VAL A 300 -10.05 -15.20 -26.35
CA VAL A 300 -10.63 -16.50 -25.94
C VAL A 300 -9.91 -17.63 -26.67
N GLY A 301 -8.81 -18.09 -26.09
CA GLY A 301 -8.17 -19.33 -26.48
C GLY A 301 -6.66 -19.28 -26.34
N LEU A 302 -6.13 -19.77 -25.21
CA LEU A 302 -5.02 -20.72 -25.13
C LEU A 302 -4.56 -20.87 -23.67
N LEU A 303 -4.96 -22.00 -23.08
CA LEU A 303 -4.23 -22.64 -21.99
C LEU A 303 -3.38 -23.72 -22.64
N ALA A 304 -2.06 -23.50 -22.70
CA ALA A 304 -0.97 -24.48 -22.77
C ALA A 304 0.22 -23.84 -23.52
N GLY A 305 1.26 -23.47 -22.78
CA GLY A 305 2.50 -22.92 -23.31
C GLY A 305 3.27 -22.19 -22.21
N ASP A 306 4.24 -22.87 -21.61
CA ASP A 306 5.16 -22.37 -20.59
C ASP A 306 6.04 -21.21 -21.11
N ASP A 307 6.43 -20.34 -20.17
CA ASP A 307 7.57 -19.41 -20.14
C ASP A 307 7.55 -17.98 -20.72
N ASP A 308 6.55 -17.51 -21.50
CA ASP A 308 6.66 -16.16 -22.14
C ASP A 308 5.65 -15.07 -21.72
N ALA A 309 4.81 -15.28 -20.70
CA ALA A 309 3.79 -14.30 -20.29
C ALA A 309 4.26 -13.24 -19.26
N ALA A 310 5.53 -12.86 -19.24
CA ALA A 310 6.10 -11.94 -18.24
C ALA A 310 6.70 -10.67 -18.86
N LEU A 311 5.87 -9.72 -19.31
CA LEU A 311 6.39 -8.41 -19.77
C LEU A 311 5.71 -7.16 -19.22
N VAL A 312 4.68 -7.27 -18.36
CA VAL A 312 4.18 -6.11 -17.61
C VAL A 312 3.88 -6.52 -16.17
N CYS A 313 4.80 -6.21 -15.26
CA CYS A 313 4.55 -6.35 -13.83
C CYS A 313 4.13 -5.00 -13.25
N THR A 314 2.88 -4.86 -12.81
CA THR A 314 2.35 -3.70 -12.06
C THR A 314 2.64 -3.79 -10.56
N CYS A 315 3.49 -4.73 -10.16
CA CYS A 315 3.89 -4.96 -8.78
C CYS A 315 4.47 -3.75 -8.05
N TRP A 316 4.93 -2.74 -8.79
CA TRP A 316 5.42 -1.50 -8.20
C TRP A 316 4.33 -0.52 -7.77
N GLU A 317 3.10 -0.68 -8.26
CA GLU A 317 1.96 0.18 -7.96
C GLU A 317 1.30 -0.17 -6.62
N ARG A 318 1.61 -1.34 -6.05
CA ARG A 318 1.05 -1.82 -4.79
C ARG A 318 2.14 -1.86 -3.71
N SER A 319 2.00 -1.06 -2.66
CA SER A 319 2.93 -1.06 -1.53
C SER A 319 2.71 -2.22 -0.55
N VAL A 320 1.54 -2.86 -0.60
CA VAL A 320 1.18 -4.01 0.25
C VAL A 320 0.23 -4.92 -0.52
N LEU A 321 0.44 -6.23 -0.42
CA LEU A 321 -0.50 -7.26 -0.85
C LEU A 321 -0.81 -8.15 0.36
N ASP A 322 -2.08 -8.43 0.64
CA ASP A 322 -2.46 -9.37 1.71
C ASP A 322 -3.41 -10.48 1.25
N GLY A 323 -3.64 -11.44 2.15
CA GLY A 323 -4.66 -12.47 1.96
C GLY A 323 -4.34 -13.52 0.89
N VAL A 324 -5.40 -14.14 0.37
CA VAL A 324 -5.33 -15.18 -0.67
C VAL A 324 -4.70 -14.63 -1.95
N SER A 325 -4.94 -13.35 -2.25
CA SER A 325 -4.38 -12.62 -3.38
C SER A 325 -2.86 -12.56 -3.29
N ALA A 326 -2.33 -12.16 -2.13
CA ALA A 326 -0.90 -12.13 -1.87
C ALA A 326 -0.27 -13.53 -1.95
N GLN A 327 -0.94 -14.55 -1.40
CA GLN A 327 -0.45 -15.92 -1.48
C GLN A 327 -0.40 -16.43 -2.92
N ALA A 328 -1.46 -16.23 -3.70
CA ALA A 328 -1.53 -16.61 -5.11
C ALA A 328 -0.49 -15.85 -5.95
N TYR A 329 -0.31 -14.56 -5.67
CA TYR A 329 0.70 -13.74 -6.33
C TYR A 329 2.12 -14.19 -5.96
N ALA A 330 2.40 -14.42 -4.68
CA ALA A 330 3.68 -14.94 -4.21
C ALA A 330 4.04 -16.27 -4.88
N ALA A 331 3.09 -17.20 -4.94
CA ALA A 331 3.29 -18.52 -5.50
C ALA A 331 3.52 -18.50 -7.02
N ARG A 332 2.78 -17.66 -7.75
CA ARG A 332 2.85 -17.62 -9.22
C ARG A 332 3.99 -16.77 -9.74
N HIS A 333 4.21 -15.62 -9.12
CA HIS A 333 5.02 -14.55 -9.70
C HIS A 333 6.35 -14.33 -8.98
N LEU A 334 6.41 -14.54 -7.66
CA LEU A 334 7.63 -14.28 -6.90
C LEU A 334 8.53 -15.52 -6.91
N ARG A 335 9.83 -15.27 -6.76
CA ARG A 335 10.86 -16.31 -6.61
C ARG A 335 11.55 -16.12 -5.27
N PRO A 336 12.00 -17.18 -4.60
CA PRO A 336 12.81 -17.02 -3.38
C PRO A 336 13.98 -16.06 -3.64
N ALA A 337 14.12 -15.04 -2.80
CA ALA A 337 15.26 -14.13 -2.86
C ALA A 337 16.37 -14.67 -1.95
N ARG A 338 17.62 -14.63 -2.41
CA ARG A 338 18.79 -14.92 -1.57
C ARG A 338 19.15 -13.69 -0.73
N VAL A 339 18.21 -13.24 0.10
CA VAL A 339 18.45 -12.20 1.10
C VAL A 339 18.48 -12.91 2.44
N VAL A 340 19.61 -12.79 3.15
CA VAL A 340 19.67 -13.26 4.54
C VAL A 340 18.99 -12.21 5.39
N LEU A 341 17.87 -12.59 5.98
CA LEU A 341 17.25 -11.80 7.02
C LEU A 341 18.23 -11.81 8.20
N GLY A 342 18.55 -10.63 8.75
CA GLY A 342 19.45 -10.59 9.90
C GLY A 342 18.89 -11.43 11.05
N PRO A 343 19.74 -12.01 11.92
CA PRO A 343 19.28 -12.88 13.02
C PRO A 343 18.30 -12.19 13.96
N ALA A 344 18.31 -10.85 14.05
CA ALA A 344 17.32 -10.07 14.78
C ALA A 344 15.91 -10.19 14.16
N VAL A 345 15.79 -10.13 12.83
CA VAL A 345 14.52 -10.25 12.10
C VAL A 345 14.00 -11.68 12.20
N GLU A 346 14.86 -12.67 12.01
CA GLU A 346 14.49 -14.09 12.13
C GLU A 346 14.08 -14.45 13.56
N GLY A 347 14.83 -13.96 14.56
CA GLY A 347 14.52 -14.16 15.97
C GLY A 347 13.20 -13.49 16.38
N ALA A 348 12.97 -12.25 15.94
CA ALA A 348 11.72 -11.54 16.21
C ALA A 348 10.51 -12.22 15.54
N ALA A 349 10.67 -12.65 14.28
CA ALA A 349 9.66 -13.41 13.56
C ALA A 349 9.33 -14.71 14.30
N ALA A 350 10.34 -15.49 14.68
CA ALA A 350 10.17 -16.74 15.41
C ALA A 350 9.44 -16.53 16.76
N LEU A 351 9.82 -15.51 17.53
CA LEU A 351 9.16 -15.15 18.80
C LEU A 351 7.68 -14.77 18.60
N ALA A 352 7.33 -14.17 17.47
CA ALA A 352 5.96 -13.80 17.12
C ALA A 352 5.17 -14.92 16.42
N GLY A 353 5.76 -16.11 16.26
CA GLY A 353 5.18 -17.24 15.54
C GLY A 353 4.99 -16.95 14.04
N LEU A 354 5.89 -16.16 13.46
CA LEU A 354 5.85 -15.75 12.06
C LEU A 354 6.92 -16.49 11.25
N VAL A 355 6.54 -16.96 10.07
CA VAL A 355 7.42 -17.41 9.01
C VAL A 355 7.65 -16.22 8.08
N VAL A 356 8.89 -15.72 8.03
CA VAL A 356 9.29 -14.64 7.13
C VAL A 356 10.20 -15.19 6.05
N ARG A 357 9.93 -14.84 4.79
CA ARG A 357 10.74 -15.22 3.63
C ARG A 357 10.93 -14.02 2.73
N ALA A 358 12.17 -13.77 2.32
CA ALA A 358 12.43 -12.82 1.26
C ALA A 358 12.08 -13.46 -0.09
N VAL A 359 11.28 -12.77 -0.91
CA VAL A 359 10.91 -13.21 -2.25
C VAL A 359 11.10 -12.05 -3.22
N ARG A 360 11.56 -12.32 -4.44
CA ARG A 360 11.90 -11.32 -5.44
C ARG A 360 10.97 -11.41 -6.64
N CYS A 361 10.56 -10.26 -7.15
CA CYS A 361 9.90 -10.19 -8.45
C CYS A 361 10.97 -10.35 -9.56
N PRO A 362 10.84 -11.34 -10.47
CA PRO A 362 11.81 -11.54 -11.53
C PRO A 362 11.81 -10.41 -12.57
N VAL A 363 10.69 -9.69 -12.71
CA VAL A 363 10.53 -8.60 -13.69
C VAL A 363 11.13 -7.29 -13.20
N THR A 364 10.85 -6.89 -11.95
CA THR A 364 11.27 -5.59 -11.40
C THR A 364 12.50 -5.66 -10.50
N ALA A 365 12.98 -6.88 -10.23
CA ALA A 365 14.02 -7.16 -9.24
C ALA A 365 13.71 -6.77 -7.78
N ARG A 366 12.54 -6.20 -7.48
CA ARG A 366 12.15 -5.80 -6.11
C ARG A 366 12.04 -6.99 -5.16
N VAL A 367 12.49 -6.82 -3.92
CA VAL A 367 12.44 -7.84 -2.86
C VAL A 367 11.29 -7.57 -1.89
N TRP A 368 10.32 -8.46 -1.88
CA TRP A 368 9.23 -8.47 -0.92
C TRP A 368 9.60 -9.31 0.30
N LEU A 369 9.03 -8.93 1.45
CA LEU A 369 8.91 -9.85 2.58
C LEU A 369 7.56 -10.56 2.52
N ALA A 370 7.59 -11.86 2.30
CA ALA A 370 6.46 -12.73 2.55
C ALA A 370 6.44 -13.10 4.03
N VAL A 371 5.40 -12.67 4.74
CA VAL A 371 5.17 -12.96 6.15
C VAL A 371 3.91 -13.79 6.27
N ALA A 372 4.00 -14.91 6.98
CA ALA A 372 2.86 -15.76 7.29
C ALA A 372 2.90 -16.16 8.76
N ARG A 373 1.74 -16.37 9.37
CA ARG A 373 1.59 -17.11 10.62
C ARG A 373 1.00 -18.48 10.29
N ASP A 374 1.28 -19.50 11.09
CA ASP A 374 0.71 -20.84 10.85
C ASP A 374 -0.83 -20.76 10.76
N GLY A 375 -1.37 -21.19 9.61
CA GLY A 375 -2.80 -21.15 9.31
C GLY A 375 -3.36 -19.81 8.84
N GLU A 376 -2.56 -18.74 8.80
CA GLU A 376 -2.97 -17.43 8.28
C GLU A 376 -2.50 -17.22 6.83
N PRO A 377 -3.23 -16.43 6.02
CA PRO A 377 -2.82 -16.14 4.66
C PRO A 377 -1.54 -15.29 4.64
N VAL A 378 -0.70 -15.54 3.63
CA VAL A 378 0.55 -14.81 3.41
C VAL A 378 0.27 -13.32 3.21
N ARG A 379 1.04 -12.46 3.86
CA ARG A 379 1.11 -11.02 3.59
C ARG A 379 2.43 -10.71 2.92
N LEU A 380 2.41 -9.93 1.86
CA LEU A 380 3.60 -9.47 1.16
C LEU A 380 3.77 -7.97 1.43
N LEU A 381 4.85 -7.63 2.11
CA LEU A 381 5.27 -6.25 2.33
C LEU A 381 6.28 -5.86 1.24
N LEU A 382 6.00 -4.78 0.52
CA LEU A 382 6.86 -4.29 -0.57
C LEU A 382 8.17 -3.71 -0.02
N ASP A 383 9.23 -3.97 -0.77
CA ASP A 383 10.54 -3.31 -0.65
C ASP A 383 10.49 -1.78 -0.76
N GLY A 384 11.54 -1.17 -0.21
CA GLY A 384 12.01 0.16 -0.56
C GLY A 384 12.48 0.26 -2.02
N PRO A 385 13.22 1.33 -2.40
CA PRO A 385 13.60 1.58 -3.79
C PRO A 385 14.30 0.36 -4.42
N PRO A 386 14.17 0.15 -5.75
CA PRO A 386 14.75 -1.00 -6.42
C PRO A 386 16.22 -1.13 -6.01
N SER A 387 16.61 -2.31 -5.51
CA SER A 387 18.02 -2.63 -5.36
C SER A 387 18.70 -2.36 -6.69
N GLU A 388 19.88 -1.71 -6.67
CA GLU A 388 20.68 -1.48 -7.86
C GLU A 388 20.64 -2.75 -8.73
N PRO A 389 20.31 -2.64 -10.03
CA PRO A 389 20.16 -3.81 -10.87
C PRO A 389 21.43 -4.64 -10.75
N LEU A 390 21.27 -5.91 -10.34
CA LEU A 390 22.36 -6.88 -10.36
C LEU A 390 23.03 -6.76 -11.72
N PRO A 391 24.37 -6.57 -11.78
CA PRO A 391 25.06 -6.47 -13.05
C PRO A 391 24.60 -7.64 -13.91
N ALA A 392 24.11 -7.34 -15.12
CA ALA A 392 23.60 -8.35 -16.03
C ALA A 392 24.61 -9.49 -16.07
N ALA A 393 24.16 -10.72 -15.79
CA ALA A 393 25.02 -11.90 -15.89
C ALA A 393 25.77 -11.78 -17.22
N PRO A 394 27.12 -11.90 -17.21
CA PRO A 394 27.91 -11.65 -18.40
C PRO A 394 27.31 -12.48 -19.53
N SER A 395 26.77 -11.77 -20.52
CA SER A 395 26.12 -12.40 -21.66
C SER A 395 27.11 -13.39 -22.23
N SER A 396 26.73 -14.66 -22.29
CA SER A 396 27.49 -15.71 -22.98
C SER A 396 27.44 -15.51 -24.50
N ALA A 397 27.42 -14.26 -24.94
CA ALA A 397 27.61 -13.91 -26.33
C ALA A 397 29.07 -14.20 -26.68
N PRO A 398 29.34 -14.95 -27.76
CA PRO A 398 30.70 -15.18 -28.22
C PRO A 398 31.36 -13.82 -28.47
N ALA A 399 32.56 -13.64 -27.92
CA ALA A 399 33.36 -12.43 -28.09
C ALA A 399 33.42 -12.05 -29.57
N ALA A 400 32.85 -10.90 -29.92
CA ALA A 400 33.03 -10.32 -31.23
C ALA A 400 34.52 -10.06 -31.45
N PRO A 401 35.08 -10.39 -32.63
CA PRO A 401 36.49 -10.13 -32.92
C PRO A 401 36.78 -8.62 -32.81
N ALA A 402 37.86 -8.31 -32.11
CA ALA A 402 38.30 -6.95 -31.83
C ALA A 402 38.36 -6.09 -33.10
N ALA A 403 37.54 -5.04 -33.16
CA ALA A 403 37.66 -4.01 -34.18
C ALA A 403 38.89 -3.14 -33.89
N VAL A 404 39.72 -2.98 -34.92
CA VAL A 404 40.91 -2.13 -34.95
C VAL A 404 40.49 -0.66 -34.73
N PRO A 405 41.15 0.11 -33.84
CA PRO A 405 40.81 1.51 -33.64
C PRO A 405 41.33 2.38 -34.78
N THR A 406 40.43 3.12 -35.42
CA THR A 406 40.75 4.26 -36.29
C THR A 406 41.02 5.50 -35.42
N PRO A 407 42.10 6.25 -35.65
CA PRO A 407 42.38 7.47 -34.91
C PRO A 407 41.52 8.62 -35.46
N HIS A 408 40.70 9.25 -34.61
CA HIS A 408 40.09 10.54 -34.92
C HIS A 408 40.77 11.66 -34.15
N ALA A 409 41.00 12.72 -34.91
CA ALA A 409 41.79 13.88 -34.59
C ALA A 409 41.21 14.75 -33.47
N ALA A 410 42.13 15.42 -32.80
CA ALA A 410 41.90 16.54 -31.92
C ALA A 410 41.11 17.67 -32.62
N SER A 411 40.19 18.28 -31.88
CA SER A 411 39.81 19.68 -32.09
C SER A 411 39.57 20.29 -30.72
N ASP A 412 40.53 21.12 -30.32
CA ASP A 412 40.26 22.28 -29.49
C ASP A 412 39.16 23.12 -30.15
N ASP A 413 38.20 23.63 -29.39
CA ASP A 413 37.99 25.07 -29.43
C ASP A 413 37.28 25.59 -28.19
N ALA A 414 37.85 26.67 -27.67
CA ALA A 414 37.49 27.34 -26.45
C ALA A 414 36.87 28.71 -26.78
N THR A 415 35.59 28.88 -26.50
CA THR A 415 34.95 30.20 -26.28
C THR A 415 33.70 29.94 -25.43
N GLY A 416 33.50 30.42 -24.20
CA GLY A 416 33.85 31.72 -23.65
C GLY A 416 32.68 32.69 -23.85
N ARG A 417 31.66 32.68 -22.96
CA ARG A 417 30.75 33.84 -22.72
C ARG A 417 29.76 33.61 -21.55
N PRO A 418 29.14 34.68 -20.99
CA PRO A 418 29.30 35.02 -19.59
C PRO A 418 27.99 34.95 -18.78
N THR A 419 28.20 35.02 -17.46
CA THR A 419 27.23 35.27 -16.39
C THR A 419 26.26 36.42 -16.70
N ARG A 420 24.96 36.16 -16.50
CA ARG A 420 23.90 37.16 -16.52
C ARG A 420 23.44 37.46 -15.08
N PRO A 421 23.21 38.73 -14.71
CA PRO A 421 22.93 39.13 -13.33
C PRO A 421 21.47 38.94 -12.94
N ALA A 422 21.25 38.78 -11.63
CA ALA A 422 19.96 38.73 -10.97
C ALA A 422 19.22 40.08 -11.01
N PRO A 423 17.88 40.09 -11.11
CA PRO A 423 17.09 41.24 -10.71
C PRO A 423 16.75 41.19 -9.22
N ALA A 424 17.06 42.29 -8.54
CA ALA A 424 16.58 42.62 -7.22
C ALA A 424 15.15 43.18 -7.29
N GLY A 425 14.33 42.79 -6.31
CA GLY A 425 13.34 43.63 -5.62
C GLY A 425 12.11 44.09 -6.39
N THR A 426 10.92 43.77 -5.84
CA THR A 426 9.93 44.76 -5.38
C THR A 426 8.75 44.08 -4.67
N ASP A 427 8.36 44.70 -3.56
CA ASP A 427 7.00 44.86 -3.01
C ASP A 427 6.25 43.60 -2.51
N GLY A 428 5.79 43.52 -1.26
CA GLY A 428 5.16 44.58 -0.48
C GLY A 428 3.64 44.48 -0.63
N GLY A 429 3.05 43.38 -0.14
CA GLY A 429 1.62 43.10 -0.28
C GLY A 429 1.02 42.56 1.02
N THR A 430 0.54 43.48 1.85
CA THR A 430 -0.32 43.24 3.01
C THR A 430 -1.62 42.58 2.55
N LEU A 431 -2.00 41.43 3.13
CA LEU A 431 -3.35 40.87 3.00
C LEU A 431 -4.10 41.01 4.34
N PRO A 432 -5.37 41.47 4.33
CA PRO A 432 -6.17 41.62 5.53
C PRO A 432 -6.75 40.26 5.97
N GLY A 433 -7.04 40.18 7.27
CA GLY A 433 -7.56 38.98 7.90
C GLY A 433 -9.08 38.83 7.83
N GLY A 434 -9.54 37.83 8.59
CA GLY A 434 -10.94 37.49 8.80
C GLY A 434 -11.38 36.31 7.93
N TYR A 435 -11.57 35.13 8.51
CA TYR A 435 -12.85 34.68 9.07
C TYR A 435 -12.59 33.45 9.95
N LEU A 436 -13.07 33.52 11.20
CA LEU A 436 -13.36 32.36 12.04
C LEU A 436 -14.77 31.87 11.73
#